data_AF-A0A9W9QZH6-F1
#
_entry.id   AF-A0A9W9QZH6-F1
#
_cell.length_a   1.000
_cell.length_b   1.000
_cell.length_c   1.000
_cell.angle_alpha   90.00
_cell.angle_beta   90.00
_cell.angle_gamma   90.00
#
_symmetry.space_group_name_H-M   'P 1'
#
loop_
_entity.id
_entity.type
_entity.pdbx_description
1 polymer ?
#
loop_
_entity_poly.entity_id
_entity_poly.type
_entity_poly.pdbx_seq_one_letter_code
_entity_poly.pdbx_strand_id
1 'polypeptide(L)'
;MVNFTIVNGQVYTPGLAIVDAPQPNTPLGGGDITLFLTSESQSHNFTISNGTKPASNTSYAYPVLDLEPSSTVKHVNWIWPECLVGDGSSSKDSARGAYNVSMHQAFRWNDTDYYTVFDLPVSVTNSISESDDRIDCALLENELLTAAEIEESSDTLPGQPWVEGVSTTSSSDATQTDRIGPSPPQPELPPPTPTHMSLLSTRRGFRYRLSRAFFLIFISWSLIELHLIQRRICDAESRSPRASRNTERIYIASVNWNNELVLRSHWNKALLHLVSELGPDNVFVSIYESGSYDNTKGALRELDWELDKLGVHRNVTLSPVTHQDELAAPARGEGWIQTPKGNTQLRRIPYLARIRNLSLLPLQDLARKGITFDKILFLNDVVFTPSDVIELLDTNKGQYGAACSLDFSKPPHYYDTFALRDSKGHEAIMQTWPYFGSKRSRDAMKHMTPVPVTSCWNGMVAMPAKPFLSSPPLRFRGIPDSLAQLHLEGSECCLIHADNPLSIQKGVYLNPLVRVGYNGAAYAAVHPTMNWISAWRILQGIWTNRLRRLSDISWLKGEIIRGQIDRWRALDPRNQEDGQICIINEMQILHRYGWIHV
;
A
#
# COMPACT_ATOMS: atom_id res chain seq x y z
N MET A 1 21.30 -4.24 -15.00
CA MET A 1 20.23 -4.55 -15.97
C MET A 1 20.44 -6.01 -16.38
N VAL A 2 19.49 -6.91 -16.11
CA VAL A 2 19.67 -8.35 -16.41
C VAL A 2 19.35 -8.58 -17.87
N ASN A 3 20.29 -9.11 -18.63
CA ASN A 3 20.13 -9.33 -20.07
C ASN A 3 19.47 -10.70 -20.30
N PHE A 4 18.32 -10.73 -20.98
CA PHE A 4 17.58 -11.96 -21.28
C PHE A 4 17.76 -12.37 -22.74
N THR A 5 17.92 -13.66 -22.99
CA THR A 5 18.13 -14.20 -24.33
C THR A 5 16.81 -14.71 -24.88
N ILE A 6 16.34 -14.18 -26.02
CA ILE A 6 15.12 -14.71 -26.66
C ILE A 6 15.52 -15.69 -27.76
N VAL A 7 15.04 -16.94 -27.67
CA VAL A 7 15.21 -17.97 -28.71
C VAL A 7 13.83 -18.51 -29.08
N ASN A 8 13.48 -18.50 -30.37
CA ASN A 8 12.19 -18.97 -30.88
C ASN A 8 10.94 -18.37 -30.18
N GLY A 9 11.05 -17.13 -29.68
CA GLY A 9 9.98 -16.44 -28.95
C GLY A 9 9.87 -16.80 -27.47
N GLN A 10 10.67 -17.75 -26.96
CA GLN A 10 10.79 -18.05 -25.53
C GLN A 10 11.89 -17.19 -24.91
N VAL A 11 11.64 -16.67 -23.71
CA VAL A 11 12.57 -15.81 -22.96
C VAL A 11 13.39 -16.67 -22.01
N TYR A 12 14.70 -16.75 -22.23
CA TYR A 12 15.64 -17.45 -21.37
C TYR A 12 16.32 -16.41 -20.44
N THR A 13 15.95 -16.45 -19.16
CA THR A 13 16.55 -15.62 -18.11
C THR A 13 17.68 -16.37 -17.41
N PRO A 14 18.86 -15.76 -17.17
CA PRO A 14 19.85 -16.33 -16.26
C PRO A 14 19.36 -16.20 -14.81
N GLY A 15 18.80 -17.27 -14.26
CA GLY A 15 18.27 -17.32 -12.89
C GLY A 15 17.44 -18.58 -12.63
N LEU A 16 16.99 -18.77 -11.39
CA LEU A 16 16.07 -19.84 -11.01
C LEU A 16 14.62 -19.38 -11.24
N ALA A 17 13.82 -20.19 -11.92
CA ALA A 17 12.39 -19.98 -12.07
C ALA A 17 11.63 -21.17 -11.48
N ILE A 18 10.74 -20.91 -10.51
CA ILE A 18 9.84 -21.92 -9.96
C ILE A 18 8.50 -21.80 -10.70
N VAL A 19 8.12 -22.86 -11.42
CA VAL A 19 6.87 -22.92 -12.21
C VAL A 19 5.77 -23.55 -11.36
N ASP A 20 4.52 -23.14 -11.59
CA ASP A 20 3.32 -23.58 -10.87
C ASP A 20 3.40 -23.46 -9.34
N ALA A 21 4.12 -22.44 -8.87
CA ALA A 21 4.14 -22.03 -7.48
C ALA A 21 2.73 -21.60 -7.02
N PRO A 22 2.28 -22.04 -5.82
CA PRO A 22 0.99 -21.65 -5.27
C PRO A 22 0.93 -20.13 -5.03
N GLN A 23 -0.27 -19.54 -5.11
CA GLN A 23 -0.44 -18.16 -4.66
C GLN A 23 -0.37 -18.10 -3.12
N PRO A 24 0.12 -16.99 -2.53
CA PRO A 24 0.16 -16.83 -1.09
C PRO A 24 -1.22 -17.04 -0.44
N ASN A 25 -1.28 -17.80 0.65
CA ASN A 25 -2.51 -18.03 1.44
C ASN A 25 -3.64 -18.82 0.72
N THR A 26 -3.34 -19.70 -0.24
CA THR A 26 -4.39 -20.56 -0.82
C THR A 26 -4.76 -21.72 0.12
N PRO A 27 -6.01 -22.23 0.12
CA PRO A 27 -6.44 -23.26 1.08
C PRO A 27 -5.73 -24.62 0.96
N LEU A 28 -5.00 -24.86 -0.13
CA LEU A 28 -4.35 -26.14 -0.46
C LEU A 28 -2.82 -26.01 -0.60
N GLY A 29 -2.23 -24.86 -0.25
CA GLY A 29 -0.78 -24.66 -0.35
C GLY A 29 -0.33 -23.20 -0.33
N GLY A 30 0.99 -23.01 -0.22
CA GLY A 30 1.60 -21.69 -0.10
C GLY A 30 1.55 -21.15 1.32
N GLY A 31 2.09 -21.92 2.28
CA GLY A 31 2.51 -21.41 3.58
C GLY A 31 3.74 -20.54 3.41
N ASP A 32 4.89 -21.18 3.18
CA ASP A 32 6.14 -20.54 2.76
C ASP A 32 6.91 -21.42 1.77
N ILE A 33 7.74 -20.77 0.94
CA ILE A 33 8.83 -21.40 0.20
C ILE A 33 10.10 -20.61 0.53
N THR A 34 11.08 -21.30 1.12
CA THR A 34 12.40 -20.76 1.41
C THR A 34 13.47 -21.50 0.61
N LEU A 35 14.57 -20.81 0.34
CA LEU A 35 15.63 -21.24 -0.59
C LEU A 35 16.99 -20.97 0.05
N PHE A 36 17.89 -21.95 -0.03
CA PHE A 36 19.26 -21.88 0.45
C PHE A 36 20.23 -22.41 -0.62
N LEU A 37 21.49 -21.99 -0.55
CA LEU A 37 22.59 -22.53 -1.35
C LEU A 37 23.55 -23.26 -0.42
N THR A 38 23.49 -24.59 -0.41
CA THR A 38 24.16 -25.46 0.56
C THR A 38 25.31 -26.23 -0.09
N SER A 39 26.43 -26.39 0.60
CA SER A 39 27.50 -27.32 0.21
C SER A 39 28.28 -27.79 1.42
N GLU A 40 28.17 -29.09 1.74
CA GLU A 40 29.05 -29.76 2.71
C GLU A 40 30.51 -29.69 2.26
N SER A 41 30.77 -29.86 0.95
CA SER A 41 32.13 -29.91 0.40
C SER A 41 32.90 -28.59 0.53
N GLN A 42 32.19 -27.46 0.60
CA GLN A 42 32.75 -26.13 0.83
C GLN A 42 32.36 -25.54 2.20
N SER A 43 31.67 -26.30 3.06
CA SER A 43 31.19 -25.88 4.39
C SER A 43 30.39 -24.56 4.42
N HIS A 44 29.49 -24.35 3.44
CA HIS A 44 28.69 -23.12 3.29
C HIS A 44 27.18 -23.40 3.22
N ASN A 45 26.36 -22.48 3.75
CA ASN A 45 24.90 -22.51 3.76
C ASN A 45 24.33 -21.09 3.62
N PHE A 46 24.25 -20.57 2.39
CA PHE A 46 23.81 -19.19 2.14
C PHE A 46 22.30 -19.07 2.01
N THR A 47 21.70 -18.06 2.65
CA THR A 47 20.29 -17.69 2.43
C THR A 47 20.08 -17.11 1.03
N ILE A 48 19.26 -17.79 0.20
CA ILE A 48 18.73 -17.22 -1.05
C ILE A 48 17.42 -16.45 -0.76
N SER A 49 16.50 -17.04 0.01
CA SER A 49 15.27 -16.39 0.50
C SER A 49 14.75 -17.11 1.74
N ASN A 50 14.55 -16.40 2.86
CA ASN A 50 14.09 -16.99 4.13
C ASN A 50 12.61 -16.67 4.47
N GLY A 51 11.80 -16.22 3.51
CA GLY A 51 10.38 -15.90 3.74
C GLY A 51 10.14 -14.54 4.42
N THR A 52 11.18 -13.88 4.94
CA THR A 52 11.10 -12.51 5.47
C THR A 52 11.54 -11.47 4.43
N LYS A 53 11.38 -10.18 4.73
CA LYS A 53 11.66 -9.09 3.77
C LYS A 53 12.93 -8.36 4.19
N PRO A 54 13.95 -8.26 3.31
CA PRO A 54 15.23 -7.67 3.69
C PRO A 54 15.06 -6.18 4.03
N ALA A 55 15.77 -5.73 5.06
CA ALA A 55 15.64 -4.38 5.63
C ALA A 55 16.36 -3.28 4.80
N SER A 56 17.21 -3.69 3.86
CA SER A 56 17.90 -2.83 2.88
C SER A 56 18.04 -3.58 1.56
N ASN A 57 18.48 -2.90 0.50
CA ASN A 57 18.79 -3.59 -0.76
C ASN A 57 19.90 -4.64 -0.53
N THR A 58 19.76 -5.77 -1.24
CA THR A 58 20.71 -6.90 -1.44
C THR A 58 20.85 -7.99 -0.36
N SER A 59 20.27 -7.89 0.84
CA SER A 59 20.54 -8.89 1.90
C SER A 59 20.03 -10.33 1.66
N TYR A 60 19.02 -10.55 0.82
CA TYR A 60 18.63 -11.83 0.20
C TYR A 60 17.44 -11.56 -0.76
N ALA A 61 16.98 -12.55 -1.52
CA ALA A 61 15.81 -12.38 -2.39
C ALA A 61 14.51 -12.27 -1.57
N TYR A 62 13.55 -11.48 -2.07
CA TYR A 62 12.22 -11.35 -1.45
C TYR A 62 11.49 -12.71 -1.35
N PRO A 63 10.52 -12.86 -0.41
CA PRO A 63 9.83 -14.12 -0.17
C PRO A 63 9.24 -14.67 -1.47
N VAL A 64 9.55 -15.93 -1.79
CA VAL A 64 9.33 -16.51 -3.13
C VAL A 64 7.88 -16.38 -3.61
N LEU A 65 6.90 -16.52 -2.72
CA LEU A 65 5.48 -16.44 -3.07
C LEU A 65 5.01 -14.99 -3.31
N ASP A 66 5.69 -14.01 -2.72
CA ASP A 66 5.45 -12.56 -2.88
C ASP A 66 6.11 -12.00 -4.17
N LEU A 67 7.06 -12.73 -4.77
CA LEU A 67 7.52 -12.48 -6.13
C LEU A 67 6.36 -12.65 -7.11
N GLU A 68 6.28 -11.78 -8.12
CA GLU A 68 5.34 -11.88 -9.25
C GLU A 68 3.92 -12.35 -8.84
N PRO A 69 3.19 -11.60 -8.00
CA PRO A 69 1.98 -12.06 -7.31
C PRO A 69 0.74 -12.22 -8.22
N SER A 70 0.89 -12.04 -9.53
CA SER A 70 -0.11 -12.37 -10.56
C SER A 70 0.32 -13.52 -11.48
N SER A 71 1.43 -14.19 -11.16
CA SER A 71 2.04 -15.28 -11.91
C SER A 71 2.15 -16.54 -11.06
N THR A 72 2.02 -17.72 -11.67
CA THR A 72 2.41 -19.00 -11.06
C THR A 72 3.90 -19.33 -11.30
N VAL A 73 4.56 -18.64 -12.24
CA VAL A 73 6.02 -18.65 -12.38
C VAL A 73 6.63 -17.58 -11.47
N LYS A 74 7.69 -17.93 -10.73
CA LYS A 74 8.43 -17.06 -9.80
C LYS A 74 9.92 -17.01 -10.18
N HIS A 75 10.38 -15.88 -10.69
CA HIS A 75 11.79 -15.64 -11.04
C HIS A 75 12.59 -15.18 -9.81
N VAL A 76 13.41 -16.06 -9.25
CA VAL A 76 14.26 -15.79 -8.08
C VAL A 76 15.55 -15.13 -8.53
N ASN A 77 15.55 -13.80 -8.53
CA ASN A 77 16.72 -12.98 -8.85
C ASN A 77 17.53 -12.66 -7.58
N TRP A 78 18.48 -13.54 -7.26
CA TRP A 78 19.43 -13.39 -6.13
C TRP A 78 20.80 -12.95 -6.64
N ILE A 79 21.45 -12.03 -5.93
CA ILE A 79 22.78 -11.53 -6.27
C ILE A 79 23.81 -12.41 -5.58
N TRP A 80 24.66 -13.08 -6.37
CA TRP A 80 25.77 -13.88 -5.86
C TRP A 80 26.68 -13.04 -4.93
N PRO A 81 26.93 -13.48 -3.68
CA PRO A 81 27.73 -12.73 -2.71
C PRO A 81 29.22 -12.71 -3.04
N GLU A 82 29.99 -11.91 -2.30
CA GLU A 82 31.38 -11.55 -2.60
C GLU A 82 32.33 -12.75 -2.69
N CYS A 83 32.24 -13.72 -1.78
CA CYS A 83 33.13 -14.91 -1.78
C CYS A 83 32.93 -15.85 -2.99
N LEU A 84 31.86 -15.65 -3.79
CA LEU A 84 31.59 -16.39 -5.02
C LEU A 84 32.06 -15.67 -6.30
N VAL A 85 32.66 -14.48 -6.17
CA VAL A 85 33.34 -13.78 -7.29
C VAL A 85 34.47 -14.62 -7.89
N GLY A 86 34.66 -14.52 -9.20
CA GLY A 86 35.71 -15.23 -9.96
C GLY A 86 35.18 -16.04 -11.14
N ASP A 87 36.06 -16.86 -11.71
CA ASP A 87 35.83 -17.66 -12.93
C ASP A 87 36.14 -19.15 -12.69
N GLY A 88 35.36 -20.06 -13.30
CA GLY A 88 35.59 -21.51 -13.21
C GLY A 88 35.35 -22.10 -11.80
N SER A 89 35.75 -23.35 -11.61
CA SER A 89 35.86 -23.99 -10.30
C SER A 89 37.28 -23.80 -9.75
N SER A 90 37.46 -22.78 -8.92
CA SER A 90 38.74 -22.47 -8.25
C SER A 90 39.12 -23.51 -7.18
N SER A 91 40.32 -23.37 -6.61
CA SER A 91 40.97 -24.37 -5.73
C SER A 91 40.27 -24.57 -4.38
N LYS A 92 40.81 -25.51 -3.56
CA LYS A 92 40.28 -25.95 -2.25
C LYS A 92 39.91 -24.85 -1.25
N ASP A 93 40.46 -23.65 -1.40
CA ASP A 93 40.26 -22.51 -0.51
C ASP A 93 39.28 -21.47 -1.10
N SER A 94 38.50 -21.87 -2.11
CA SER A 94 37.50 -21.04 -2.79
C SER A 94 36.10 -21.60 -2.54
N ALA A 95 35.17 -20.72 -2.15
CA ALA A 95 33.74 -21.05 -1.98
C ALA A 95 33.03 -21.43 -3.31
N ARG A 96 33.73 -21.57 -4.44
CA ARG A 96 33.14 -21.93 -5.74
C ARG A 96 33.30 -23.43 -5.98
N GLY A 97 32.21 -24.13 -6.32
CA GLY A 97 32.26 -25.59 -6.46
C GLY A 97 30.90 -26.22 -6.75
N ALA A 98 30.67 -27.42 -6.20
CA ALA A 98 29.37 -28.07 -6.20
C ALA A 98 28.52 -27.56 -5.02
N TYR A 99 27.24 -27.31 -5.28
CA TYR A 99 26.24 -26.84 -4.31
C TYR A 99 24.89 -27.48 -4.61
N ASN A 100 24.01 -27.58 -3.62
CA ASN A 100 22.58 -27.78 -3.84
C ASN A 100 21.86 -26.43 -3.71
N VAL A 101 20.86 -26.19 -4.55
CA VAL A 101 19.80 -25.23 -4.24
C VAL A 101 18.74 -25.99 -3.47
N SER A 102 18.75 -25.83 -2.15
CA SER A 102 17.80 -26.47 -1.23
C SER A 102 16.52 -25.66 -1.18
N MET A 103 15.41 -26.24 -1.63
CA MET A 103 14.08 -25.67 -1.58
C MET A 103 13.27 -26.30 -0.45
N HIS A 104 12.91 -25.47 0.53
CA HIS A 104 12.16 -25.86 1.71
C HIS A 104 10.73 -25.32 1.57
N GLN A 105 9.73 -26.21 1.58
CA GLN A 105 8.35 -25.87 1.25
C GLN A 105 7.39 -26.36 2.34
N ALA A 106 6.53 -25.46 2.81
CA ALA A 106 5.41 -25.78 3.69
C ALA A 106 4.08 -25.76 2.92
N PHE A 107 3.30 -26.85 2.99
CA PHE A 107 2.02 -27.00 2.30
C PHE A 107 1.01 -27.80 3.13
N ARG A 108 -0.28 -27.73 2.75
CA ARG A 108 -1.38 -28.42 3.43
C ARG A 108 -2.06 -29.39 2.48
N TRP A 109 -2.09 -30.67 2.84
CA TRP A 109 -2.72 -31.73 2.04
C TRP A 109 -3.64 -32.58 2.92
N ASN A 110 -4.88 -32.79 2.47
CA ASN A 110 -5.92 -33.52 3.20
C ASN A 110 -6.07 -33.09 4.68
N ASP A 111 -6.12 -31.77 4.90
CA ASP A 111 -6.18 -31.08 6.21
C ASP A 111 -5.00 -31.34 7.18
N THR A 112 -3.94 -32.01 6.72
CA THR A 112 -2.67 -32.17 7.43
C THR A 112 -1.62 -31.23 6.84
N ASP A 113 -0.82 -30.59 7.69
CA ASP A 113 0.25 -29.69 7.27
C ASP A 113 1.56 -30.48 7.13
N TYR A 114 2.28 -30.26 6.04
CA TYR A 114 3.48 -30.98 5.62
C TYR A 114 4.62 -30.01 5.32
N TYR A 115 5.84 -30.50 5.49
CA TYR A 115 7.07 -29.79 5.16
C TYR A 115 7.99 -30.73 4.37
N THR A 116 8.57 -30.24 3.28
CA THR A 116 9.48 -31.00 2.42
C THR A 116 10.70 -30.16 2.05
N VAL A 117 11.86 -30.80 2.01
CA VAL A 117 13.10 -30.25 1.43
C VAL A 117 13.36 -30.96 0.10
N PHE A 118 13.70 -30.20 -0.93
CA PHE A 118 14.10 -30.69 -2.24
C PHE A 118 15.40 -30.03 -2.67
N ASP A 119 16.43 -30.83 -2.94
CA ASP A 119 17.74 -30.35 -3.39
C ASP A 119 17.88 -30.44 -4.91
N LEU A 120 18.28 -29.32 -5.53
CA LEU A 120 18.69 -29.27 -6.94
C LEU A 120 20.22 -29.10 -7.03
N PRO A 121 20.99 -30.14 -7.43
CA PRO A 121 22.43 -30.03 -7.59
C PRO A 121 22.83 -29.04 -8.70
N VAL A 122 23.75 -28.13 -8.39
CA VAL A 122 24.29 -27.09 -9.28
C VAL A 122 25.81 -26.97 -9.10
N SER A 123 26.48 -26.24 -9.99
CA SER A 123 27.89 -25.91 -9.80
C SER A 123 28.25 -24.49 -10.24
N VAL A 124 28.90 -23.75 -9.33
CA VAL A 124 29.27 -22.34 -9.49
C VAL A 124 30.56 -22.23 -10.30
N THR A 125 30.41 -22.31 -11.63
CA THR A 125 31.53 -22.31 -12.60
C THR A 125 31.54 -21.10 -13.52
N ASN A 126 30.40 -20.43 -13.71
CA ASN A 126 30.29 -19.23 -14.55
C ASN A 126 31.07 -18.03 -13.98
N SER A 127 31.43 -17.09 -14.86
CA SER A 127 32.08 -15.83 -14.47
C SER A 127 31.17 -14.97 -13.58
N ILE A 128 31.70 -14.50 -12.46
CA ILE A 128 31.03 -13.61 -11.51
C ILE A 128 31.98 -12.44 -11.21
N SER A 129 31.73 -11.27 -11.80
CA SER A 129 32.58 -10.08 -11.66
C SER A 129 32.40 -9.38 -10.31
N GLU A 130 33.42 -8.65 -9.84
CA GLU A 130 33.30 -7.72 -8.70
C GLU A 130 32.21 -6.65 -8.95
N SER A 131 31.56 -6.18 -7.88
CA SER A 131 30.57 -5.08 -7.91
C SER A 131 30.18 -4.65 -6.49
N ASP A 132 30.02 -3.34 -6.26
CA ASP A 132 29.54 -2.74 -5.01
C ASP A 132 28.08 -3.13 -4.64
N ASP A 133 27.33 -3.75 -5.56
CA ASP A 133 25.98 -4.29 -5.32
C ASP A 133 26.02 -5.71 -4.68
N ARG A 134 27.20 -6.30 -4.45
CA ARG A 134 27.34 -7.58 -3.74
C ARG A 134 27.30 -7.39 -2.23
N ILE A 135 27.19 -8.51 -1.52
CA ILE A 135 27.16 -8.54 -0.06
C ILE A 135 28.19 -9.55 0.47
N ASP A 136 28.78 -9.22 1.61
CA ASP A 136 29.62 -10.12 2.41
C ASP A 136 28.88 -11.44 2.67
N CYS A 137 29.54 -12.57 2.38
CA CYS A 137 29.02 -13.91 2.58
C CYS A 137 28.62 -14.17 4.06
N ALA A 138 29.33 -13.55 5.03
CA ALA A 138 29.02 -13.68 6.45
C ALA A 138 27.66 -13.09 6.86
N LEU A 139 27.01 -12.30 5.99
CA LEU A 139 25.64 -11.80 6.18
C LEU A 139 24.56 -12.71 5.58
N LEU A 140 24.95 -13.73 4.81
CA LEU A 140 24.05 -14.74 4.23
C LEU A 140 24.21 -16.12 4.88
N GLU A 141 25.36 -16.38 5.48
CA GLU A 141 25.75 -17.66 6.09
C GLU A 141 24.81 -18.10 7.20
N ASN A 142 24.49 -19.40 7.23
CA ASN A 142 23.74 -20.06 8.28
C ASN A 142 24.59 -21.19 8.87
N GLU A 143 24.22 -21.68 10.05
CA GLU A 143 24.79 -22.91 10.59
C GLU A 143 24.48 -24.08 9.62
N LEU A 144 25.49 -24.91 9.33
CA LEU A 144 25.36 -26.08 8.47
C LEU A 144 25.23 -27.32 9.36
N LEU A 145 24.04 -27.93 9.34
CA LEU A 145 23.80 -29.22 10.01
C LEU A 145 24.58 -30.34 9.31
N THR A 146 25.01 -31.34 10.06
CA THR A 146 25.67 -32.52 9.47
C THR A 146 24.64 -33.43 8.79
N ALA A 147 25.08 -34.18 7.77
CA ALA A 147 24.23 -35.13 7.06
C ALA A 147 23.49 -36.12 7.98
N ALA A 148 24.11 -36.51 9.11
CA ALA A 148 23.51 -37.41 10.11
C ALA A 148 22.36 -36.75 10.89
N GLU A 149 22.48 -35.46 11.24
CA GLU A 149 21.41 -34.70 11.90
C GLU A 149 20.24 -34.44 10.93
N ILE A 150 20.55 -34.22 9.64
CA ILE A 150 19.55 -34.11 8.58
C ILE A 150 18.82 -35.45 8.39
N GLU A 151 19.54 -36.57 8.34
CA GLU A 151 18.96 -37.92 8.20
C GLU A 151 18.07 -38.29 9.41
N GLU A 152 18.51 -38.03 10.64
CA GLU A 152 17.71 -38.24 11.87
C GLU A 152 16.46 -37.33 11.93
N SER A 153 16.51 -36.15 11.29
CA SER A 153 15.35 -35.25 11.16
C SER A 153 14.37 -35.61 10.03
N SER A 154 14.71 -36.58 9.18
CA SER A 154 13.94 -36.92 7.97
C SER A 154 12.90 -38.03 8.23
N ASP A 155 11.70 -37.87 7.69
CA ASP A 155 10.62 -38.86 7.75
C ASP A 155 10.08 -39.16 6.35
N THR A 156 9.73 -40.42 6.07
CA THR A 156 9.37 -40.88 4.74
C THR A 156 7.85 -40.87 4.52
N LEU A 157 7.38 -39.93 3.70
CA LEU A 157 5.97 -39.83 3.34
C LEU A 157 5.49 -41.11 2.61
N PRO A 158 4.29 -41.65 2.93
CA PRO A 158 3.76 -42.87 2.33
C PRO A 158 3.29 -42.71 0.86
N GLY A 159 3.59 -41.57 0.22
CA GLY A 159 3.32 -41.29 -1.18
C GLY A 159 3.71 -39.86 -1.57
N GLN A 160 4.16 -39.67 -2.82
CA GLN A 160 4.44 -38.36 -3.41
C GLN A 160 3.18 -37.86 -4.13
N PRO A 161 2.49 -36.80 -3.67
CA PRO A 161 1.15 -36.43 -4.14
C PRO A 161 1.10 -35.84 -5.57
N TRP A 162 2.24 -35.68 -6.24
CA TRP A 162 2.36 -35.09 -7.57
C TRP A 162 2.82 -36.07 -8.66
N VAL A 163 2.98 -37.36 -8.35
CA VAL A 163 3.48 -38.38 -9.29
C VAL A 163 2.50 -39.57 -9.36
N GLU A 164 1.42 -39.43 -10.13
CA GLU A 164 0.62 -40.58 -10.57
C GLU A 164 1.38 -41.38 -11.63
N GLY A 165 2.29 -42.28 -11.21
CA GLY A 165 3.13 -43.03 -12.14
C GLY A 165 3.94 -44.18 -11.55
N VAL A 166 3.30 -45.36 -11.44
CA VAL A 166 3.93 -46.70 -11.38
C VAL A 166 4.74 -47.09 -10.12
N SER A 167 4.13 -47.95 -9.29
CA SER A 167 4.71 -49.07 -8.48
C SER A 167 5.95 -48.83 -7.58
N THR A 168 6.03 -49.36 -6.36
CA THR A 168 5.81 -50.80 -6.03
C THR A 168 5.52 -51.01 -4.53
N THR A 169 4.88 -52.14 -4.20
CA THR A 169 4.45 -52.54 -2.84
C THR A 169 5.58 -52.97 -1.91
N SER A 170 5.48 -52.65 -0.61
CA SER A 170 6.03 -53.46 0.48
C SER A 170 5.10 -53.45 1.70
N SER A 171 4.77 -54.62 2.24
CA SER A 171 3.80 -54.82 3.33
C SER A 171 4.47 -55.28 4.63
N SER A 172 3.93 -54.88 5.79
CA SER A 172 4.19 -55.54 7.08
C SER A 172 3.00 -55.39 8.03
N ASP A 173 2.40 -56.51 8.42
CA ASP A 173 1.34 -56.60 9.45
C ASP A 173 1.90 -56.43 10.88
N ALA A 174 1.04 -55.95 11.80
CA ALA A 174 1.18 -56.23 13.23
C ALA A 174 -0.20 -56.20 13.93
N THR A 175 -0.73 -57.38 14.29
CA THR A 175 -2.10 -57.58 14.83
C THR A 175 -2.13 -57.74 16.35
N GLN A 176 -3.07 -57.06 17.04
CA GLN A 176 -3.78 -57.50 18.27
C GLN A 176 -4.78 -56.40 18.72
N THR A 177 -6.06 -56.57 19.10
CA THR A 177 -6.84 -57.62 19.80
C THR A 177 -6.39 -57.80 21.28
N ASP A 178 -7.24 -57.78 22.32
CA ASP A 178 -8.70 -57.98 22.37
C ASP A 178 -9.32 -57.61 23.76
N ARG A 179 -10.65 -57.78 23.89
CA ARG A 179 -11.48 -58.21 25.07
C ARG A 179 -12.59 -57.27 25.58
N ILE A 180 -13.70 -57.91 25.98
CA ILE A 180 -15.03 -57.33 26.27
C ILE A 180 -15.69 -57.97 27.51
N GLY A 181 -16.28 -57.14 28.39
CA GLY A 181 -17.43 -57.47 29.29
C GLY A 181 -17.18 -58.43 30.47
N PRO A 182 -18.23 -58.80 31.27
CA PRO A 182 -19.64 -58.33 31.25
C PRO A 182 -20.17 -57.82 32.64
N SER A 183 -21.51 -57.77 32.83
CA SER A 183 -22.29 -57.15 33.94
C SER A 183 -23.38 -58.11 34.53
N PRO A 184 -24.34 -57.74 35.42
CA PRO A 184 -24.50 -56.70 36.49
C PRO A 184 -24.74 -57.38 37.89
N PRO A 185 -25.87 -57.34 38.67
CA PRO A 185 -26.82 -56.28 39.15
C PRO A 185 -27.25 -56.30 40.67
N GLN A 186 -27.89 -55.20 41.16
CA GLN A 186 -28.95 -55.12 42.25
C GLN A 186 -28.62 -55.47 43.74
N PRO A 187 -29.42 -55.04 44.78
CA PRO A 187 -30.47 -53.98 44.90
C PRO A 187 -30.35 -53.01 46.13
N GLU A 188 -31.23 -51.98 46.19
CA GLU A 188 -31.91 -51.23 47.31
C GLU A 188 -31.38 -51.17 48.79
N LEU A 189 -31.64 -50.19 49.70
CA LEU A 189 -32.60 -49.06 49.98
C LEU A 189 -31.92 -48.12 51.06
N PRO A 190 -32.52 -47.08 51.73
CA PRO A 190 -33.53 -46.03 51.44
C PRO A 190 -32.94 -44.58 51.59
N PRO A 191 -33.71 -43.45 51.54
CA PRO A 191 -33.14 -42.08 51.47
C PRO A 191 -33.23 -41.21 52.75
N PRO A 192 -32.40 -40.14 52.87
CA PRO A 192 -32.62 -38.99 53.76
C PRO A 192 -33.29 -37.79 53.05
N THR A 193 -33.84 -36.85 53.84
CA THR A 193 -34.71 -35.73 53.41
C THR A 193 -33.95 -34.46 52.95
N PRO A 194 -34.61 -33.55 52.18
CA PRO A 194 -33.96 -32.39 51.59
C PRO A 194 -33.84 -31.18 52.54
N THR A 195 -32.65 -30.58 52.61
CA THR A 195 -32.40 -29.33 53.36
C THR A 195 -31.67 -28.26 52.53
N HIS A 196 -32.39 -27.15 52.27
CA HIS A 196 -31.84 -25.80 52.03
C HIS A 196 -30.64 -25.60 51.08
N MET A 197 -30.85 -25.82 49.77
CA MET A 197 -29.99 -25.26 48.71
C MET A 197 -30.69 -24.21 47.81
N SER A 198 -31.58 -23.40 48.39
CA SER A 198 -32.42 -22.42 47.69
C SER A 198 -32.19 -20.96 48.15
N LEU A 199 -31.16 -20.30 47.60
CA LEU A 199 -31.11 -18.81 47.50
C LEU A 199 -30.06 -18.29 46.49
N LEU A 200 -29.01 -19.07 46.19
CA LEU A 200 -27.98 -18.73 45.21
C LEU A 200 -28.31 -19.14 43.76
N SER A 201 -29.20 -20.13 43.57
CA SER A 201 -29.56 -20.67 42.24
C SER A 201 -30.36 -19.68 41.38
N THR A 202 -31.43 -19.09 41.93
CA THR A 202 -32.32 -18.15 41.21
C THR A 202 -31.58 -16.92 40.69
N ARG A 203 -30.58 -16.40 41.44
CA ARG A 203 -29.72 -15.29 40.99
C ARG A 203 -28.83 -15.67 39.79
N ARG A 204 -28.35 -16.92 39.68
CA ARG A 204 -27.62 -17.40 38.49
C ARG A 204 -28.56 -17.51 37.28
N GLY A 205 -29.74 -18.11 37.45
CA GLY A 205 -30.74 -18.25 36.39
C GLY A 205 -31.21 -16.91 35.81
N PHE A 206 -31.44 -15.91 36.66
CA PHE A 206 -31.80 -14.55 36.21
C PHE A 206 -30.65 -13.86 35.46
N ARG A 207 -29.42 -13.91 35.99
CA ARG A 207 -28.23 -13.33 35.31
C ARG A 207 -27.95 -13.99 33.96
N TYR A 208 -28.14 -15.31 33.84
CA TYR A 208 -28.01 -16.01 32.56
C TYR A 208 -29.09 -15.59 31.55
N ARG A 209 -30.37 -15.50 31.97
CA ARG A 209 -31.47 -15.01 31.11
C ARG A 209 -31.22 -13.58 30.63
N LEU A 210 -30.76 -12.71 31.52
CA LEU A 210 -30.45 -11.30 31.21
C LEU A 210 -29.23 -11.18 30.28
N SER A 211 -28.16 -11.95 30.53
CA SER A 211 -27.00 -12.05 29.65
C SER A 211 -27.39 -12.52 28.24
N ARG A 212 -28.21 -13.58 28.15
CA ARG A 212 -28.73 -14.10 26.87
C ARG A 212 -29.61 -13.08 26.15
N ALA A 213 -30.42 -12.30 26.88
CA ALA A 213 -31.20 -11.20 26.30
C ALA A 213 -30.29 -10.10 25.74
N PHE A 214 -29.27 -9.65 26.50
CA PHE A 214 -28.29 -8.69 25.99
C PHE A 214 -27.51 -9.21 24.78
N PHE A 215 -27.13 -10.49 24.76
CA PHE A 215 -26.44 -11.11 23.62
C PHE A 215 -27.33 -11.17 22.36
N LEU A 216 -28.61 -11.52 22.50
CA LEU A 216 -29.57 -11.50 21.39
C LEU A 216 -29.85 -10.08 20.88
N ILE A 217 -29.98 -9.10 21.78
CA ILE A 217 -30.12 -7.67 21.42
C ILE A 217 -28.85 -7.18 20.71
N PHE A 218 -27.66 -7.56 21.16
CA PHE A 218 -26.37 -7.21 20.57
C PHE A 218 -26.20 -7.79 19.16
N ILE A 219 -26.56 -9.06 18.95
CA ILE A 219 -26.58 -9.69 17.62
C ILE A 219 -27.60 -8.98 16.72
N SER A 220 -28.83 -8.76 17.21
CA SER A 220 -29.89 -8.09 16.45
C SER A 220 -29.47 -6.68 16.03
N TRP A 221 -28.90 -5.89 16.94
CA TRP A 221 -28.34 -4.58 16.62
C TRP A 221 -27.24 -4.66 15.56
N SER A 222 -26.30 -5.60 15.71
CA SER A 222 -25.15 -5.72 14.80
C SER A 222 -25.57 -6.14 13.39
N LEU A 223 -26.57 -7.02 13.27
CA LEU A 223 -27.17 -7.41 11.99
C LEU A 223 -27.98 -6.27 11.36
N ILE A 224 -28.69 -5.46 12.16
CA ILE A 224 -29.39 -4.26 11.67
C ILE A 224 -28.39 -3.18 11.21
N GLU A 225 -27.34 -2.90 11.98
CA GLU A 225 -26.29 -1.93 11.58
C GLU A 225 -25.59 -2.41 10.30
N LEU A 226 -25.25 -3.70 10.19
CA LEU A 226 -24.73 -4.32 8.97
C LEU A 226 -25.67 -4.17 7.78
N HIS A 227 -26.94 -4.59 7.90
CA HIS A 227 -27.90 -4.57 6.80
C HIS A 227 -28.16 -3.14 6.30
N LEU A 228 -28.30 -2.18 7.23
CA LEU A 228 -28.45 -0.77 6.87
C LEU A 228 -27.23 -0.22 6.11
N ILE A 229 -26.02 -0.65 6.47
CA ILE A 229 -24.77 -0.21 5.81
C ILE A 229 -24.62 -0.86 4.43
N GLN A 230 -24.82 -2.17 4.31
CA GLN A 230 -24.83 -2.86 3.01
C GLN A 230 -25.85 -2.24 2.07
N ARG A 231 -27.09 -2.01 2.55
CA ARG A 231 -28.11 -1.34 1.77
C ARG A 231 -27.66 0.04 1.29
N ARG A 232 -26.99 0.85 2.12
CA ARG A 232 -26.50 2.19 1.72
C ARG A 232 -25.36 2.13 0.70
N ILE A 233 -24.54 1.09 0.74
CA ILE A 233 -23.51 0.84 -0.28
C ILE A 233 -24.21 0.51 -1.62
N CYS A 234 -25.12 -0.48 -1.64
CA CYS A 234 -25.93 -0.79 -2.83
C CYS A 234 -26.73 0.42 -3.33
N ASP A 235 -27.48 1.11 -2.46
CA ASP A 235 -28.32 2.28 -2.76
C ASP A 235 -27.49 3.51 -3.21
N ALA A 236 -26.16 3.47 -3.12
CA ALA A 236 -25.25 4.51 -3.60
C ALA A 236 -24.47 4.09 -4.86
N GLU A 237 -23.89 2.88 -4.89
CA GLU A 237 -23.18 2.35 -6.08
C GLU A 237 -24.13 2.08 -7.26
N SER A 238 -25.43 1.87 -7.02
CA SER A 238 -26.46 1.80 -8.07
C SER A 238 -26.86 3.16 -8.66
N ARG A 239 -26.35 4.29 -8.13
CA ARG A 239 -26.57 5.61 -8.72
C ARG A 239 -25.54 5.85 -9.81
N SER A 240 -25.99 5.85 -11.05
CA SER A 240 -25.21 6.45 -12.14
C SER A 240 -24.88 7.91 -11.76
N PRO A 241 -23.61 8.34 -11.88
CA PRO A 241 -23.25 9.75 -11.76
C PRO A 241 -24.13 10.58 -12.69
N ARG A 242 -24.57 11.75 -12.22
CA ARG A 242 -25.40 12.61 -13.07
C ARG A 242 -24.56 13.12 -14.23
N ALA A 243 -25.00 12.81 -15.46
CA ALA A 243 -24.43 13.38 -16.68
C ALA A 243 -24.28 14.90 -16.50
N SER A 244 -23.06 15.39 -16.75
CA SER A 244 -22.68 16.76 -16.40
C SER A 244 -23.63 17.78 -17.03
N ARG A 245 -24.28 18.57 -16.18
CA ARG A 245 -24.95 19.82 -16.58
C ARG A 245 -24.05 21.04 -16.42
N ASN A 246 -22.79 20.82 -16.04
CA ASN A 246 -21.90 21.90 -15.66
C ASN A 246 -21.22 22.47 -16.90
N THR A 247 -21.60 23.70 -17.24
CA THR A 247 -20.81 24.61 -18.08
C THR A 247 -19.60 25.18 -17.31
N GLU A 248 -19.05 24.41 -16.36
CA GLU A 248 -17.88 24.80 -15.57
C GLU A 248 -16.62 24.56 -16.39
N ARG A 249 -15.71 25.53 -16.37
CA ARG A 249 -14.41 25.39 -17.03
C ARG A 249 -13.39 24.79 -16.07
N ILE A 250 -12.75 23.70 -16.48
CA ILE A 250 -11.88 22.87 -15.63
C ILE A 250 -10.42 22.99 -16.07
N TYR A 251 -9.56 23.46 -15.17
CA TYR A 251 -8.11 23.40 -15.36
C TYR A 251 -7.60 22.08 -14.78
N ILE A 252 -7.19 21.14 -15.62
CA ILE A 252 -6.60 19.88 -15.19
C ILE A 252 -5.11 20.10 -14.94
N ALA A 253 -4.62 19.73 -13.76
CA ALA A 253 -3.24 19.87 -13.34
C ALA A 253 -2.66 18.51 -12.94
N SER A 254 -1.53 18.11 -13.52
CA SER A 254 -0.85 16.87 -13.17
C SER A 254 0.67 17.05 -13.08
N VAL A 255 1.31 16.22 -12.27
CA VAL A 255 2.76 16.13 -12.12
C VAL A 255 3.16 14.66 -12.22
N ASN A 256 4.12 14.34 -13.08
CA ASN A 256 4.49 12.95 -13.40
C ASN A 256 6.00 12.72 -13.27
N TRP A 257 6.37 11.55 -12.72
CA TRP A 257 7.74 11.07 -12.56
C TRP A 257 7.77 9.54 -12.54
N ASN A 258 8.48 8.92 -13.50
CA ASN A 258 8.58 7.46 -13.65
C ASN A 258 7.20 6.76 -13.75
N ASN A 259 6.32 7.32 -14.58
CA ASN A 259 4.92 6.89 -14.72
C ASN A 259 4.59 6.28 -16.09
N GLU A 260 5.57 5.93 -16.93
CA GLU A 260 5.33 5.48 -18.31
C GLU A 260 4.30 4.34 -18.39
N LEU A 261 4.43 3.34 -17.51
CA LEU A 261 3.53 2.18 -17.49
C LEU A 261 2.07 2.58 -17.25
N VAL A 262 1.78 3.42 -16.26
CA VAL A 262 0.40 3.82 -15.92
C VAL A 262 -0.16 4.84 -16.91
N LEU A 263 0.69 5.74 -17.43
CA LEU A 263 0.37 6.67 -18.52
C LEU A 263 -0.11 5.92 -19.77
N ARG A 264 0.71 5.00 -20.28
CA ARG A 264 0.42 4.22 -21.50
C ARG A 264 -0.78 3.27 -21.33
N SER A 265 -0.89 2.59 -20.19
CA SER A 265 -1.89 1.53 -20.01
C SER A 265 -3.28 2.03 -19.62
N HIS A 266 -3.39 3.16 -18.89
CA HIS A 266 -4.66 3.62 -18.33
C HIS A 266 -4.85 5.14 -18.44
N TRP A 267 -3.93 5.93 -17.88
CA TRP A 267 -4.14 7.34 -17.54
C TRP A 267 -4.32 8.24 -18.78
N ASN A 268 -3.49 8.06 -19.82
CA ASN A 268 -3.61 8.83 -21.07
C ASN A 268 -5.00 8.66 -21.70
N LYS A 269 -5.50 7.41 -21.75
CA LYS A 269 -6.82 7.11 -22.31
C LYS A 269 -7.94 7.68 -21.45
N ALA A 270 -7.84 7.55 -20.12
CA ALA A 270 -8.82 8.12 -19.20
C ALA A 270 -8.92 9.65 -19.34
N LEU A 271 -7.78 10.35 -19.50
CA LEU A 271 -7.77 11.80 -19.74
C LEU A 271 -8.38 12.18 -21.10
N LEU A 272 -8.05 11.49 -22.19
CA LEU A 272 -8.61 11.77 -23.52
C LEU A 272 -10.13 11.57 -23.55
N HIS A 273 -10.62 10.53 -22.88
CA HIS A 273 -12.06 10.31 -22.68
C HIS A 273 -12.69 11.44 -21.83
N LEU A 274 -12.06 11.83 -20.72
CA LEU A 274 -12.55 12.91 -19.86
C LEU A 274 -12.64 14.26 -20.58
N VAL A 275 -11.62 14.63 -21.36
CA VAL A 275 -11.62 15.84 -22.20
C VAL A 275 -12.77 15.81 -23.20
N SER A 276 -13.05 14.63 -23.78
CA SER A 276 -14.16 14.44 -24.72
C SER A 276 -15.53 14.56 -24.05
N GLU A 277 -15.69 14.09 -22.81
CA GLU A 277 -16.95 14.18 -22.04
C GLU A 277 -17.21 15.57 -21.44
N LEU A 278 -16.17 16.29 -21.02
CA LEU A 278 -16.29 17.67 -20.51
C LEU A 278 -16.41 18.72 -21.65
N GLY A 279 -15.96 18.39 -22.85
CA GLY A 279 -15.85 19.28 -24.00
C GLY A 279 -14.51 20.03 -24.03
N PRO A 280 -13.72 19.93 -25.13
CA PRO A 280 -12.40 20.57 -25.24
C PRO A 280 -12.36 22.07 -24.88
N ASP A 281 -13.36 22.87 -25.27
CA ASP A 281 -13.42 24.31 -25.01
C ASP A 281 -13.55 24.67 -23.50
N ASN A 282 -14.06 23.74 -22.71
CA ASN A 282 -14.23 23.88 -21.26
C ASN A 282 -12.97 23.47 -20.48
N VAL A 283 -12.01 22.79 -21.12
CA VAL A 283 -10.87 22.18 -20.43
C VAL A 283 -9.56 22.88 -20.79
N PHE A 284 -8.65 22.99 -19.82
CA PHE A 284 -7.23 23.22 -20.10
C PHE A 284 -6.39 22.14 -19.42
N VAL A 285 -5.44 21.53 -20.12
CA VAL A 285 -4.60 20.45 -19.58
C VAL A 285 -3.18 20.96 -19.30
N SER A 286 -2.77 21.01 -18.03
CA SER A 286 -1.41 21.36 -17.62
C SER A 286 -0.71 20.15 -17.00
N ILE A 287 0.38 19.70 -17.62
CA ILE A 287 1.20 18.57 -17.15
C ILE A 287 2.63 19.06 -16.96
N TYR A 288 3.21 18.79 -15.79
CA TYR A 288 4.63 18.98 -15.52
C TYR A 288 5.31 17.63 -15.28
N GLU A 289 6.25 17.26 -16.14
CA GLU A 289 7.07 16.06 -15.96
C GLU A 289 8.37 16.44 -15.24
N SER A 290 8.69 15.77 -14.13
CA SER A 290 9.73 16.21 -13.19
C SER A 290 10.98 15.32 -13.20
N GLY A 291 11.54 15.05 -14.38
CA GLY A 291 12.88 14.48 -14.50
C GLY A 291 12.96 12.96 -14.33
N SER A 292 12.05 12.25 -14.99
CA SER A 292 11.96 10.78 -15.05
C SER A 292 13.18 10.12 -15.68
N TYR A 293 13.45 8.86 -15.29
CA TYR A 293 14.46 7.98 -15.89
C TYR A 293 13.87 7.01 -16.91
N ASP A 294 12.57 6.71 -16.83
CA ASP A 294 11.83 5.96 -17.85
C ASP A 294 11.43 6.85 -19.04
N ASN A 295 10.70 6.30 -20.01
CA ASN A 295 10.20 7.04 -21.16
C ASN A 295 8.79 7.65 -20.90
N THR A 296 8.53 8.12 -19.67
CA THR A 296 7.42 9.04 -19.33
C THR A 296 7.39 10.22 -20.30
N LYS A 297 8.57 10.77 -20.63
CA LYS A 297 8.75 11.84 -21.62
C LYS A 297 8.30 11.46 -23.03
N GLY A 298 8.28 10.17 -23.40
CA GLY A 298 7.68 9.68 -24.64
C GLY A 298 6.16 9.56 -24.53
N ALA A 299 5.68 8.87 -23.49
CA ALA A 299 4.25 8.68 -23.22
C ALA A 299 3.46 10.01 -23.13
N LEU A 300 4.10 11.08 -22.64
CA LEU A 300 3.52 12.42 -22.58
C LEU A 300 3.57 13.19 -23.91
N ARG A 301 4.53 12.92 -24.81
CA ARG A 301 4.53 13.49 -26.18
C ARG A 301 3.44 12.86 -27.05
N GLU A 302 3.22 11.57 -26.89
CA GLU A 302 2.12 10.85 -27.55
C GLU A 302 0.76 11.36 -27.07
N LEU A 303 0.61 11.56 -25.75
CA LEU A 303 -0.57 12.21 -25.18
C LEU A 303 -0.75 13.64 -25.71
N ASP A 304 0.31 14.45 -25.77
CA ASP A 304 0.25 15.83 -26.27
C ASP A 304 -0.29 15.88 -27.71
N TRP A 305 0.13 14.95 -28.57
CA TRP A 305 -0.36 14.84 -29.94
C TRP A 305 -1.83 14.39 -30.03
N GLU A 306 -2.28 13.44 -29.20
CA GLU A 306 -3.70 13.06 -29.16
C GLU A 306 -4.59 14.18 -28.61
N LEU A 307 -4.12 14.94 -27.61
CA LEU A 307 -4.79 16.15 -27.11
C LEU A 307 -4.88 17.24 -28.19
N ASP A 308 -3.87 17.36 -29.07
CA ASP A 308 -3.88 18.29 -30.21
C ASP A 308 -5.01 17.98 -31.20
N LYS A 309 -5.22 16.71 -31.54
CA LYS A 309 -6.33 16.27 -32.41
C LYS A 309 -7.70 16.57 -31.81
N LEU A 310 -7.84 16.49 -30.48
CA LEU A 310 -9.07 16.85 -29.77
C LEU A 310 -9.27 18.37 -29.67
N GLY A 311 -8.30 19.19 -30.11
CA GLY A 311 -8.37 20.65 -30.07
C GLY A 311 -8.28 21.26 -28.68
N VAL A 312 -7.96 20.48 -27.64
CA VAL A 312 -7.92 21.00 -26.26
C VAL A 312 -6.67 21.84 -26.01
N HIS A 313 -6.86 23.01 -25.42
CA HIS A 313 -5.76 23.88 -25.00
C HIS A 313 -4.99 23.23 -23.85
N ARG A 314 -3.65 23.27 -23.93
CA ARG A 314 -2.79 22.54 -23.01
C ARG A 314 -1.40 23.15 -22.86
N ASN A 315 -0.66 22.69 -21.87
CA ASN A 315 0.77 22.92 -21.67
C ASN A 315 1.38 21.64 -21.08
N VAL A 316 2.17 20.90 -21.87
CA VAL A 316 2.93 19.74 -21.41
C VAL A 316 4.41 20.11 -21.29
N THR A 317 4.85 20.44 -20.07
CA THR A 317 6.25 20.78 -19.79
C THR A 317 7.04 19.51 -19.48
N LEU A 318 8.06 19.21 -20.27
CA LEU A 318 9.02 18.13 -20.02
C LEU A 318 10.31 18.72 -19.43
N SER A 319 10.70 18.28 -18.23
CA SER A 319 11.86 18.88 -17.55
C SER A 319 13.18 18.47 -18.20
N PRO A 320 14.07 19.42 -18.57
CA PRO A 320 15.42 19.09 -18.98
C PRO A 320 16.27 18.63 -17.78
N VAL A 321 15.94 19.09 -16.57
CA VAL A 321 16.56 18.68 -15.31
C VAL A 321 16.02 17.30 -14.93
N THR A 322 16.89 16.33 -14.68
CA THR A 322 16.52 15.00 -14.15
C THR A 322 16.43 15.04 -12.63
N HIS A 323 15.75 14.04 -12.04
CA HIS A 323 15.72 13.85 -10.59
C HIS A 323 17.11 13.56 -10.00
N GLN A 324 18.07 13.08 -10.81
CA GLN A 324 19.47 12.94 -10.39
C GLN A 324 20.20 14.29 -10.33
N ASP A 325 19.85 15.24 -11.20
CA ASP A 325 20.41 16.60 -11.20
C ASP A 325 19.85 17.43 -10.02
N GLU A 326 18.57 17.26 -9.68
CA GLU A 326 17.94 17.85 -8.47
C GLU A 326 18.65 17.40 -7.18
N LEU A 327 19.11 16.14 -7.14
CA LEU A 327 19.90 15.59 -6.03
C LEU A 327 21.38 16.01 -6.05
N ALA A 328 21.93 16.32 -7.22
CA ALA A 328 23.31 16.81 -7.40
C ALA A 328 23.45 18.33 -7.28
N ALA A 329 22.32 19.06 -7.21
CA ALA A 329 22.31 20.51 -7.09
C ALA A 329 22.99 20.97 -5.78
N PRO A 330 23.80 22.05 -5.80
CA PRO A 330 24.44 22.56 -4.60
C PRO A 330 23.39 23.12 -3.64
N ALA A 331 23.45 22.72 -2.36
CA ALA A 331 22.53 23.16 -1.32
C ALA A 331 22.51 24.70 -1.19
N ARG A 332 21.42 25.32 -1.65
CA ARG A 332 21.24 26.77 -1.77
C ARG A 332 19.77 27.13 -1.64
N GLY A 333 19.48 28.18 -0.86
CA GLY A 333 18.11 28.62 -0.59
C GLY A 333 17.36 27.67 0.35
N GLU A 334 16.04 27.80 0.35
CA GLU A 334 15.12 27.03 1.19
C GLU A 334 14.95 25.58 0.69
N GLY A 335 14.47 24.71 1.56
CA GLY A 335 14.14 23.31 1.27
C GLY A 335 15.29 22.33 1.46
N TRP A 336 16.37 22.72 2.12
CA TRP A 336 17.52 21.86 2.43
C TRP A 336 17.63 21.63 3.95
N ILE A 337 17.96 20.41 4.36
CA ILE A 337 18.08 20.04 5.77
C ILE A 337 19.37 19.26 6.05
N GLN A 338 19.97 19.50 7.22
CA GLN A 338 21.09 18.68 7.70
C GLN A 338 20.55 17.42 8.37
N THR A 339 20.94 16.26 7.83
CA THR A 339 20.57 14.95 8.38
C THR A 339 21.39 14.61 9.64
N PRO A 340 20.96 13.67 10.50
CA PRO A 340 21.75 13.20 11.64
C PRO A 340 23.12 12.61 11.26
N LYS A 341 23.30 12.21 9.99
CA LYS A 341 24.57 11.76 9.40
C LYS A 341 25.49 12.93 8.98
N GLY A 342 25.19 14.17 9.38
CA GLY A 342 25.96 15.38 9.09
C GLY A 342 25.75 15.95 7.68
N ASN A 343 25.33 15.13 6.72
CA ASN A 343 25.12 15.55 5.33
C ASN A 343 23.88 16.43 5.16
N THR A 344 24.01 17.52 4.40
CA THR A 344 22.86 18.32 3.92
C THR A 344 22.18 17.63 2.73
N GLN A 345 20.85 17.56 2.74
CA GLN A 345 20.04 16.86 1.73
C GLN A 345 18.78 17.67 1.37
N LEU A 346 18.26 17.47 0.16
CA LEU A 346 17.05 18.14 -0.34
C LEU A 346 15.80 17.55 0.33
N ARG A 347 14.96 18.38 0.94
CA ARG A 347 13.70 17.95 1.57
C ARG A 347 12.66 17.55 0.52
N ARG A 348 11.93 16.46 0.80
CA ARG A 348 10.89 15.93 -0.10
C ARG A 348 9.77 16.94 -0.35
N ILE A 349 9.21 17.54 0.70
CA ILE A 349 7.96 18.30 0.58
C ILE A 349 8.15 19.66 -0.11
N PRO A 350 9.18 20.47 0.18
CA PRO A 350 9.48 21.68 -0.60
C PRO A 350 9.71 21.40 -2.10
N TYR A 351 10.34 20.26 -2.44
CA TYR A 351 10.47 19.80 -3.83
C TYR A 351 9.09 19.51 -4.48
N LEU A 352 8.25 18.70 -3.84
CA LEU A 352 6.90 18.38 -4.33
C LEU A 352 6.02 19.65 -4.46
N ALA A 353 6.08 20.55 -3.48
CA ALA A 353 5.38 21.83 -3.49
C ALA A 353 5.82 22.70 -4.68
N ARG A 354 7.14 22.78 -4.96
CA ARG A 354 7.66 23.49 -6.14
C ARG A 354 7.07 22.93 -7.44
N ILE A 355 7.16 21.63 -7.69
CA ILE A 355 6.70 21.05 -8.97
C ILE A 355 5.17 21.12 -9.14
N ARG A 356 4.37 21.05 -8.06
CA ARG A 356 2.93 21.35 -8.12
C ARG A 356 2.62 22.82 -8.42
N ASN A 357 3.42 23.76 -7.92
CA ASN A 357 3.29 25.17 -8.29
C ASN A 357 3.68 25.43 -9.75
N LEU A 358 4.63 24.66 -10.32
CA LEU A 358 5.03 24.79 -11.73
C LEU A 358 3.90 24.39 -12.70
N SER A 359 3.12 23.34 -12.41
CA SER A 359 1.94 22.99 -13.22
C SER A 359 0.77 23.99 -13.08
N LEU A 360 0.86 24.94 -12.14
CA LEU A 360 -0.09 26.05 -11.96
C LEU A 360 0.40 27.40 -12.56
N LEU A 361 1.55 27.45 -13.22
CA LEU A 361 1.98 28.67 -13.93
C LEU A 361 1.05 29.04 -15.11
N PRO A 362 0.63 28.10 -15.99
CA PRO A 362 -0.29 28.44 -17.08
C PRO A 362 -1.63 29.02 -16.61
N LEU A 363 -2.15 28.62 -15.45
CA LEU A 363 -3.38 29.17 -14.86
C LEU A 363 -3.27 30.70 -14.63
N GLN A 364 -2.15 31.16 -14.08
CA GLN A 364 -1.88 32.58 -13.85
C GLN A 364 -1.71 33.34 -15.18
N ASP A 365 -1.05 32.73 -16.16
CA ASP A 365 -0.82 33.31 -17.49
C ASP A 365 -2.09 33.42 -18.34
N LEU A 366 -3.01 32.45 -18.19
CA LEU A 366 -4.34 32.45 -18.80
C LEU A 366 -5.24 33.49 -18.13
N ALA A 367 -5.24 33.58 -16.79
CA ALA A 367 -6.00 34.59 -16.05
C ALA A 367 -5.57 36.02 -16.44
N ARG A 368 -4.26 36.27 -16.63
CA ARG A 368 -3.74 37.56 -17.15
C ARG A 368 -4.19 37.88 -18.58
N LYS A 369 -4.65 36.89 -19.34
CA LYS A 369 -5.25 37.03 -20.69
C LYS A 369 -6.79 37.05 -20.66
N GLY A 370 -7.40 37.09 -19.46
CA GLY A 370 -8.86 37.04 -19.29
C GLY A 370 -9.47 35.64 -19.40
N ILE A 371 -8.66 34.59 -19.50
CA ILE A 371 -9.13 33.20 -19.61
C ILE A 371 -9.19 32.59 -18.21
N THR A 372 -10.40 32.47 -17.66
CA THR A 372 -10.66 31.94 -16.32
C THR A 372 -11.26 30.54 -16.32
N PHE A 373 -11.07 29.83 -15.21
CA PHE A 373 -11.60 28.50 -14.91
C PHE A 373 -12.34 28.53 -13.58
N ASP A 374 -13.34 27.68 -13.39
CA ASP A 374 -14.13 27.60 -12.16
C ASP A 374 -13.44 26.71 -11.13
N LYS A 375 -12.88 25.59 -11.59
CA LYS A 375 -12.23 24.57 -10.76
C LYS A 375 -10.89 24.14 -11.36
N ILE A 376 -9.99 23.72 -10.47
CA ILE A 376 -8.78 22.97 -10.78
C ILE A 376 -9.05 21.51 -10.41
N LEU A 377 -8.72 20.57 -11.31
CA LEU A 377 -8.70 19.14 -11.06
C LEU A 377 -7.23 18.69 -11.00
N PHE A 378 -6.75 18.34 -9.82
CA PHE A 378 -5.44 17.75 -9.63
C PHE A 378 -5.50 16.23 -9.82
N LEU A 379 -4.66 15.70 -10.71
CA LEU A 379 -4.52 14.26 -10.99
C LEU A 379 -3.08 13.79 -10.67
N ASN A 380 -2.95 12.85 -9.72
CA ASN A 380 -1.75 12.02 -9.60
C ASN A 380 -1.74 10.94 -10.71
N ASP A 381 -0.71 10.10 -10.67
CA ASP A 381 -0.42 8.91 -11.47
C ASP A 381 -1.35 7.69 -11.19
N VAL A 382 -2.64 7.94 -10.98
CA VAL A 382 -3.63 6.92 -10.61
C VAL A 382 -4.51 6.49 -11.78
N VAL A 383 -4.99 5.25 -11.77
CA VAL A 383 -6.08 4.77 -12.62
C VAL A 383 -7.40 5.37 -12.13
N PHE A 384 -8.14 5.99 -13.05
CA PHE A 384 -9.45 6.61 -12.87
C PHE A 384 -10.29 6.48 -14.15
N THR A 385 -11.58 6.81 -14.08
CA THR A 385 -12.49 6.96 -15.23
C THR A 385 -13.12 8.36 -15.27
N PRO A 386 -13.70 8.80 -16.40
CA PRO A 386 -14.47 10.06 -16.44
C PRO A 386 -15.61 10.09 -15.42
N SER A 387 -16.24 8.95 -15.14
CA SER A 387 -17.28 8.80 -14.12
C SER A 387 -16.77 9.15 -12.70
N ASP A 388 -15.56 8.72 -12.35
CA ASP A 388 -14.92 9.07 -11.06
C ASP A 388 -14.72 10.58 -10.92
N VAL A 389 -14.36 11.25 -12.01
CA VAL A 389 -14.15 12.71 -12.05
C VAL A 389 -15.47 13.46 -11.97
N ILE A 390 -16.51 13.01 -12.68
CA ILE A 390 -17.84 13.63 -12.65
C ILE A 390 -18.46 13.53 -11.25
N GLU A 391 -18.38 12.35 -10.62
CA GLU A 391 -18.82 12.14 -9.22
C GLU A 391 -17.97 12.95 -8.23
N LEU A 392 -16.67 13.14 -8.49
CA LEU A 392 -15.84 14.04 -7.69
C LEU A 392 -16.30 15.50 -7.84
N LEU A 393 -16.60 15.96 -9.06
CA LEU A 393 -16.99 17.34 -9.35
C LEU A 393 -18.39 17.71 -8.80
N ASP A 394 -19.32 16.75 -8.70
CA ASP A 394 -20.64 16.93 -8.03
C ASP A 394 -20.60 16.63 -6.50
N THR A 395 -19.42 16.32 -5.92
CA THR A 395 -19.28 16.15 -4.46
C THR A 395 -19.92 17.32 -3.72
N ASN A 396 -20.81 17.04 -2.76
CA ASN A 396 -21.60 18.05 -2.05
C ASN A 396 -22.32 19.06 -2.98
N LYS A 397 -22.84 18.60 -4.13
CA LYS A 397 -23.48 19.41 -5.18
C LYS A 397 -22.55 20.47 -5.80
N GLY A 398 -21.27 20.12 -5.96
CA GLY A 398 -20.22 21.02 -6.43
C GLY A 398 -19.82 22.14 -5.45
N GLN A 399 -20.30 22.12 -4.21
CA GLN A 399 -20.02 23.17 -3.22
C GLN A 399 -19.04 22.70 -2.14
N TYR A 400 -17.75 22.97 -2.36
CA TYR A 400 -16.65 22.64 -1.46
C TYR A 400 -15.51 23.65 -1.57
N GLY A 401 -14.62 23.66 -0.58
CA GLY A 401 -13.28 24.25 -0.66
C GLY A 401 -12.30 23.32 -1.35
N ALA A 402 -12.43 22.01 -1.10
CA ALA A 402 -11.82 20.94 -1.87
C ALA A 402 -12.63 19.63 -1.74
N ALA A 403 -12.60 18.79 -2.79
CA ALA A 403 -13.17 17.45 -2.80
C ALA A 403 -12.12 16.43 -3.27
N CYS A 404 -11.94 15.30 -2.58
CA CYS A 404 -10.93 14.28 -2.90
C CYS A 404 -11.50 12.86 -3.08
N SER A 405 -10.80 12.02 -3.84
CA SER A 405 -11.02 10.57 -3.94
C SER A 405 -10.42 9.78 -2.76
N LEU A 406 -10.65 8.46 -2.69
CA LEU A 406 -9.83 7.51 -1.93
C LEU A 406 -8.82 6.80 -2.84
N ASP A 407 -7.54 6.73 -2.48
CA ASP A 407 -6.52 6.02 -3.24
C ASP A 407 -6.10 4.68 -2.65
N PHE A 408 -5.78 3.74 -3.53
CA PHE A 408 -5.36 2.39 -3.16
C PHE A 408 -4.14 1.93 -3.95
N SER A 409 -3.09 1.50 -3.24
CA SER A 409 -1.96 0.75 -3.82
C SER A 409 -2.14 -0.77 -3.58
N LYS A 410 -2.59 -1.14 -2.37
CA LYS A 410 -2.86 -2.53 -1.95
C LYS A 410 -4.20 -2.62 -1.19
N PRO A 411 -5.35 -2.71 -1.90
CA PRO A 411 -6.66 -2.92 -1.28
C PRO A 411 -6.68 -4.11 -0.30
N PRO A 412 -7.41 -4.04 0.83
CA PRO A 412 -8.39 -3.02 1.22
C PRO A 412 -7.80 -1.77 1.92
N HIS A 413 -6.47 -1.62 1.95
CA HIS A 413 -5.81 -0.50 2.63
C HIS A 413 -5.74 0.73 1.72
N TYR A 414 -6.27 1.86 2.18
CA TYR A 414 -6.06 3.14 1.49
C TYR A 414 -4.61 3.62 1.67
N TYR A 415 -4.08 4.35 0.70
CA TYR A 415 -2.65 4.61 0.57
C TYR A 415 -2.19 5.91 1.25
N ASP A 416 -2.69 7.07 0.84
CA ASP A 416 -2.21 8.38 1.32
C ASP A 416 -2.76 8.72 2.72
N THR A 417 -2.12 8.16 3.73
CA THR A 417 -2.35 8.44 5.16
C THR A 417 -1.74 9.77 5.62
N PHE A 418 -0.89 10.42 4.81
CA PHE A 418 -0.19 11.64 5.22
C PHE A 418 -1.11 12.85 5.07
N ALA A 419 -1.74 13.02 3.90
CA ALA A 419 -2.61 14.17 3.64
C ALA A 419 -4.00 14.05 4.28
N LEU A 420 -4.51 12.84 4.54
CA LEU A 420 -5.88 12.61 5.02
C LEU A 420 -6.03 12.87 6.53
N ARG A 421 -6.71 13.98 6.89
CA ARG A 421 -7.00 14.36 8.29
C ARG A 421 -8.51 14.48 8.50
N ASP A 422 -9.05 13.80 9.50
CA ASP A 422 -10.49 13.71 9.76
C ASP A 422 -11.10 15.07 10.18
N SER A 423 -12.41 15.13 10.44
CA SER A 423 -13.10 16.39 10.79
C SER A 423 -12.66 17.03 12.12
N LYS A 424 -11.64 16.50 12.81
CA LYS A 424 -10.98 17.09 13.98
C LYS A 424 -9.50 17.43 13.73
N GLY A 425 -8.94 17.16 12.55
CA GLY A 425 -7.50 17.29 12.29
C GLY A 425 -6.68 16.04 12.61
N HIS A 426 -7.31 14.91 12.95
CA HIS A 426 -6.59 13.68 13.33
C HIS A 426 -6.38 12.73 12.15
N GLU A 427 -5.32 11.93 12.21
CA GLU A 427 -5.07 10.81 11.29
C GLU A 427 -6.21 9.78 11.34
N ALA A 428 -6.44 9.05 10.25
CA ALA A 428 -7.38 7.94 10.28
C ALA A 428 -6.85 6.81 11.17
N ILE A 429 -7.59 6.44 12.21
CA ILE A 429 -7.20 5.43 13.20
C ILE A 429 -7.04 4.01 12.62
N MET A 430 -7.37 3.79 11.35
CA MET A 430 -7.16 2.54 10.60
C MET A 430 -7.19 2.78 9.08
N GLN A 431 -6.42 1.99 8.32
CA GLN A 431 -6.35 2.06 6.86
C GLN A 431 -7.47 1.29 6.13
N THR A 432 -8.34 0.59 6.86
CA THR A 432 -9.51 -0.09 6.31
C THR A 432 -10.80 0.64 6.73
N TRP A 433 -11.86 0.49 5.94
CA TRP A 433 -13.15 1.12 6.20
C TRP A 433 -13.66 0.74 7.62
N PRO A 434 -14.27 1.67 8.40
CA PRO A 434 -14.69 3.02 8.03
C PRO A 434 -13.66 4.13 8.39
N TYR A 435 -12.38 3.78 8.52
CA TYR A 435 -11.21 4.66 8.67
C TYR A 435 -11.13 5.55 9.92
N PHE A 436 -12.12 6.41 10.16
CA PHE A 436 -11.97 7.63 10.97
C PHE A 436 -12.26 7.48 12.48
N GLY A 437 -11.58 8.29 13.28
CA GLY A 437 -11.79 8.43 14.72
C GLY A 437 -12.94 9.38 15.08
N SER A 438 -13.08 10.51 14.38
CA SER A 438 -14.18 11.46 14.58
C SER A 438 -15.55 10.82 14.28
N LYS A 439 -16.58 11.27 15.00
CA LYS A 439 -17.95 10.83 14.74
C LYS A 439 -18.46 11.32 13.38
N ARG A 440 -18.15 12.57 13.00
CA ARG A 440 -18.68 13.23 11.79
C ARG A 440 -18.14 12.57 10.52
N SER A 441 -16.83 12.34 10.42
CA SER A 441 -16.24 11.68 9.26
C SER A 441 -16.66 10.20 9.18
N ARG A 442 -16.56 9.44 10.28
CA ARG A 442 -16.94 8.03 10.28
C ARG A 442 -18.42 7.80 9.98
N ASP A 443 -19.31 8.60 10.56
CA ASP A 443 -20.74 8.39 10.29
C ASP A 443 -21.06 8.75 8.83
N ALA A 444 -20.50 9.81 8.24
CA ALA A 444 -20.68 10.09 6.80
C ALA A 444 -20.15 8.93 5.92
N MET A 445 -18.97 8.37 6.26
CA MET A 445 -18.40 7.20 5.58
C MET A 445 -19.31 5.94 5.69
N LYS A 446 -20.03 5.76 6.81
CA LYS A 446 -21.07 4.71 6.97
C LYS A 446 -22.43 5.04 6.31
N HIS A 447 -22.58 6.22 5.73
CA HIS A 447 -23.78 6.62 4.98
C HIS A 447 -23.53 6.77 3.48
N MET A 448 -22.30 6.53 3.00
CA MET A 448 -21.85 6.79 1.63
C MET A 448 -22.22 8.21 1.16
N THR A 449 -22.01 9.20 2.05
CA THR A 449 -22.20 10.63 1.77
C THR A 449 -20.86 11.35 1.80
N PRO A 450 -20.72 12.52 1.11
CA PRO A 450 -19.51 13.34 1.16
C PRO A 450 -19.01 13.53 2.59
N VAL A 451 -17.80 13.04 2.86
CA VAL A 451 -17.27 12.84 4.21
C VAL A 451 -16.52 14.09 4.65
N PRO A 452 -16.99 14.82 5.68
CA PRO A 452 -16.30 16.02 6.12
C PRO A 452 -14.95 15.66 6.73
N VAL A 453 -13.91 16.29 6.22
CA VAL A 453 -12.51 16.15 6.63
C VAL A 453 -11.92 17.54 6.87
N THR A 454 -10.69 17.62 7.36
CA THR A 454 -9.92 18.89 7.41
C THR A 454 -8.92 19.00 6.27
N SER A 455 -8.43 17.88 5.77
CA SER A 455 -7.62 17.77 4.56
C SER A 455 -7.75 16.37 3.95
N CYS A 456 -7.47 16.27 2.66
CA CYS A 456 -7.36 15.01 1.92
C CYS A 456 -6.55 15.24 0.63
N TRP A 457 -6.03 14.18 0.01
CA TRP A 457 -5.49 14.29 -1.35
C TRP A 457 -5.71 13.01 -2.15
N ASN A 458 -5.10 11.91 -1.71
CA ASN A 458 -5.59 10.56 -2.01
C ASN A 458 -5.86 10.31 -3.52
N GLY A 459 -4.87 10.65 -4.36
CA GLY A 459 -4.85 10.37 -5.80
C GLY A 459 -5.47 11.45 -6.71
N MET A 460 -6.59 12.06 -6.33
CA MET A 460 -7.30 13.04 -7.17
C MET A 460 -8.10 14.05 -6.34
N VAL A 461 -7.98 15.33 -6.66
CA VAL A 461 -8.61 16.44 -5.91
C VAL A 461 -9.19 17.51 -6.83
N ALA A 462 -10.44 17.91 -6.59
CA ALA A 462 -11.05 19.10 -7.20
C ALA A 462 -11.07 20.27 -6.21
N MET A 463 -10.63 21.46 -6.62
CA MET A 463 -10.70 22.70 -5.83
C MET A 463 -11.24 23.85 -6.70
N PRO A 464 -11.96 24.85 -6.15
CA PRO A 464 -12.26 26.07 -6.89
C PRO A 464 -10.96 26.79 -7.30
N ALA A 465 -10.88 27.34 -8.51
CA ALA A 465 -9.63 27.95 -9.00
C ALA A 465 -9.34 29.32 -8.37
N LYS A 466 -10.37 30.02 -7.87
CA LYS A 466 -10.29 31.41 -7.38
C LYS A 466 -9.18 31.69 -6.33
N PRO A 467 -8.91 30.84 -5.31
CA PRO A 467 -7.83 31.07 -4.36
C PRO A 467 -6.44 31.05 -5.00
N PHE A 468 -6.22 30.24 -6.03
CA PHE A 468 -4.94 30.19 -6.76
C PHE A 468 -4.69 31.43 -7.64
N LEU A 469 -5.69 32.32 -7.73
CA LEU A 469 -5.68 33.58 -8.47
C LEU A 469 -5.93 34.82 -7.58
N SER A 470 -5.89 34.67 -6.25
CA SER A 470 -5.99 35.81 -5.32
C SER A 470 -4.67 36.59 -5.20
N SER A 471 -4.67 37.66 -4.38
CA SER A 471 -3.47 38.42 -4.05
C SER A 471 -3.30 38.49 -2.53
N PRO A 472 -2.35 37.75 -1.92
CA PRO A 472 -1.47 36.76 -2.56
C PRO A 472 -2.25 35.53 -3.08
N PRO A 473 -1.71 34.79 -4.07
CA PRO A 473 -2.32 33.57 -4.56
C PRO A 473 -2.03 32.39 -3.62
N LEU A 474 -3.00 31.50 -3.45
CA LEU A 474 -2.81 30.19 -2.82
C LEU A 474 -1.75 29.39 -3.59
N ARG A 475 -0.82 28.75 -2.87
CA ARG A 475 0.30 27.96 -3.41
C ARG A 475 0.56 26.75 -2.53
N PHE A 476 1.12 25.70 -3.11
CA PHE A 476 1.68 24.60 -2.33
C PHE A 476 2.96 25.06 -1.63
N ARG A 477 3.21 24.56 -0.42
CA ARG A 477 4.43 24.80 0.37
C ARG A 477 4.73 23.59 1.25
N GLY A 478 5.97 23.50 1.74
CA GLY A 478 6.28 22.73 2.95
C GLY A 478 6.22 23.61 4.20
N ILE A 479 6.52 23.03 5.36
CA ILE A 479 6.79 23.82 6.58
C ILE A 479 8.17 24.52 6.49
N PRO A 480 8.41 25.63 7.23
CA PRO A 480 9.71 26.32 7.23
C PRO A 480 10.89 25.42 7.62
N ASP A 481 12.07 25.62 7.03
CA ASP A 481 13.25 24.79 7.32
C ASP A 481 13.66 24.85 8.80
N SER A 482 13.49 25.99 9.46
CA SER A 482 13.77 26.15 10.91
C SER A 482 12.79 25.37 11.81
N LEU A 483 11.60 25.02 11.32
CA LEU A 483 10.69 24.11 12.00
C LEU A 483 11.03 22.66 11.69
N ALA A 484 11.37 22.36 10.43
CA ALA A 484 11.76 21.01 10.00
C ALA A 484 13.05 20.50 10.69
N GLN A 485 13.97 21.41 11.03
CA GLN A 485 15.16 21.13 11.85
C GLN A 485 14.84 20.49 13.23
N LEU A 486 13.60 20.58 13.72
CA LEU A 486 13.16 19.90 14.95
C LEU A 486 12.69 18.45 14.73
N HIS A 487 12.99 17.85 13.57
CA HIS A 487 12.46 16.55 13.11
C HIS A 487 10.93 16.59 12.96
N LEU A 488 10.48 17.62 12.22
CA LEU A 488 9.10 17.79 11.80
C LEU A 488 9.01 17.84 10.27
N GLU A 489 7.90 17.39 9.72
CA GLU A 489 7.54 17.61 8.32
C GLU A 489 6.01 17.72 8.20
N GLY A 490 5.51 18.38 7.17
CA GLY A 490 4.07 18.55 6.95
C GLY A 490 3.74 18.59 5.46
N SER A 491 2.88 17.67 5.01
CA SER A 491 2.61 17.48 3.58
C SER A 491 1.99 18.73 2.93
N GLU A 492 2.50 19.08 1.76
CA GLU A 492 1.97 20.14 0.89
C GLU A 492 0.51 19.88 0.51
N CYS A 493 0.16 18.61 0.31
CA CYS A 493 -1.20 18.14 0.02
C CYS A 493 -2.16 18.29 1.22
N CYS A 494 -1.65 18.52 2.43
CA CYS A 494 -2.44 18.87 3.60
C CYS A 494 -2.42 20.38 3.86
N LEU A 495 -1.23 21.01 3.86
CA LEU A 495 -1.04 22.44 4.15
C LEU A 495 -1.87 23.33 3.22
N ILE A 496 -2.02 22.94 1.94
CA ILE A 496 -2.88 23.61 0.97
C ILE A 496 -4.34 23.80 1.45
N HIS A 497 -4.87 22.92 2.31
CA HIS A 497 -6.22 23.05 2.87
C HIS A 497 -6.26 24.01 4.06
N ALA A 498 -5.19 24.11 4.85
CA ALA A 498 -5.09 25.08 5.94
C ALA A 498 -4.95 26.51 5.40
N ASP A 499 -4.16 26.68 4.33
CA ASP A 499 -3.93 27.95 3.66
C ASP A 499 -5.13 28.41 2.80
N ASN A 500 -6.01 27.48 2.38
CA ASN A 500 -7.17 27.78 1.52
C ASN A 500 -8.36 28.33 2.33
N PRO A 501 -8.76 29.61 2.15
CA PRO A 501 -9.88 30.19 2.91
C PRO A 501 -11.24 29.54 2.60
N LEU A 502 -11.37 28.84 1.46
CA LEU A 502 -12.60 28.12 1.12
C LEU A 502 -12.74 26.79 1.88
N SER A 503 -11.68 26.23 2.45
CA SER A 503 -11.76 25.06 3.34
C SER A 503 -12.65 25.34 4.56
N ILE A 504 -12.55 26.54 5.12
CA ILE A 504 -13.38 27.00 6.25
C ILE A 504 -14.79 27.37 5.76
N GLN A 505 -14.89 28.13 4.67
CA GLN A 505 -16.17 28.69 4.19
C GLN A 505 -17.10 27.65 3.55
N LYS A 506 -16.54 26.65 2.86
CA LYS A 506 -17.28 25.64 2.09
C LYS A 506 -17.00 24.19 2.52
N GLY A 507 -15.99 23.93 3.35
CA GLY A 507 -15.63 22.59 3.83
C GLY A 507 -14.75 21.78 2.87
N VAL A 508 -13.98 20.85 3.42
CA VAL A 508 -13.23 19.84 2.67
C VAL A 508 -13.95 18.49 2.79
N TYR A 509 -14.07 17.78 1.67
CA TYR A 509 -14.83 16.53 1.58
C TYR A 509 -14.07 15.41 0.89
N LEU A 510 -13.98 14.26 1.55
CA LEU A 510 -13.61 13.00 0.90
C LEU A 510 -14.88 12.38 0.29
N ASN A 511 -14.93 12.11 -1.01
CA ASN A 511 -16.06 11.39 -1.61
C ASN A 511 -15.83 9.87 -1.48
N PRO A 512 -16.69 9.12 -0.77
CA PRO A 512 -16.49 7.69 -0.54
C PRO A 512 -16.85 6.80 -1.74
N LEU A 513 -17.42 7.37 -2.82
CA LEU A 513 -17.74 6.65 -4.05
C LEU A 513 -16.59 6.70 -5.06
N VAL A 514 -15.87 7.82 -5.09
CA VAL A 514 -14.71 8.06 -5.96
C VAL A 514 -13.49 7.33 -5.39
N ARG A 515 -13.10 6.23 -6.03
CA ARG A 515 -11.96 5.40 -5.64
C ARG A 515 -10.98 5.35 -6.80
N VAL A 516 -9.68 5.45 -6.53
CA VAL A 516 -8.62 5.43 -7.56
C VAL A 516 -7.51 4.48 -7.15
N GLY A 517 -6.79 3.91 -8.12
CA GLY A 517 -5.77 2.90 -7.86
C GLY A 517 -4.44 3.19 -8.54
N TYR A 518 -3.31 3.03 -7.87
CA TYR A 518 -1.97 3.24 -8.49
C TYR A 518 -1.60 2.16 -9.53
N ASN A 519 -2.49 1.20 -9.79
CA ASN A 519 -2.42 0.23 -10.87
C ASN A 519 -3.82 -0.34 -11.16
N GLY A 520 -3.99 -0.97 -12.34
CA GLY A 520 -5.27 -1.51 -12.78
C GLY A 520 -5.86 -2.59 -11.84
N ALA A 521 -5.02 -3.43 -11.24
CA ALA A 521 -5.47 -4.45 -10.29
C ALA A 521 -6.01 -3.83 -8.98
N ALA A 522 -5.34 -2.80 -8.46
CA ALA A 522 -5.80 -2.05 -7.29
C ALA A 522 -7.12 -1.31 -7.57
N TYR A 523 -7.28 -0.72 -8.76
CA TYR A 523 -8.52 -0.08 -9.18
C TYR A 523 -9.68 -1.10 -9.35
N ALA A 524 -9.43 -2.22 -10.02
CA ALA A 524 -10.44 -3.28 -10.19
C ALA A 524 -10.87 -3.92 -8.86
N ALA A 525 -9.93 -4.13 -7.93
CA ALA A 525 -10.21 -4.71 -6.62
C ALA A 525 -11.04 -3.79 -5.69
N VAL A 526 -11.20 -2.50 -6.02
CA VAL A 526 -12.15 -1.59 -5.33
C VAL A 526 -13.39 -1.28 -6.16
N HIS A 527 -13.47 -1.77 -7.40
CA HIS A 527 -14.66 -1.76 -8.28
C HIS A 527 -15.08 -3.17 -8.77
N PRO A 528 -15.29 -4.15 -7.89
CA PRO A 528 -15.88 -5.43 -8.28
C PRO A 528 -17.34 -5.27 -8.74
N THR A 529 -17.87 -6.29 -9.44
CA THR A 529 -19.27 -6.32 -9.93
C THR A 529 -20.35 -6.44 -8.84
N MET A 530 -19.92 -6.49 -7.57
CA MET A 530 -20.74 -6.65 -6.36
C MET A 530 -20.16 -5.73 -5.28
N ASN A 531 -20.73 -5.73 -4.05
CA ASN A 531 -20.24 -4.91 -2.94
C ASN A 531 -18.70 -5.00 -2.73
N TRP A 532 -18.00 -3.87 -2.88
CA TRP A 532 -16.55 -3.78 -2.64
C TRP A 532 -16.13 -4.04 -1.18
N ILE A 533 -17.07 -3.85 -0.23
CA ILE A 533 -16.90 -4.23 1.18
C ILE A 533 -17.81 -5.43 1.49
N SER A 534 -17.21 -6.59 1.79
CA SER A 534 -17.96 -7.76 2.22
C SER A 534 -18.61 -7.57 3.60
N ALA A 535 -19.69 -8.32 3.87
CA ALA A 535 -20.39 -8.27 5.16
C ALA A 535 -19.44 -8.50 6.36
N TRP A 536 -18.48 -9.42 6.21
CA TRP A 536 -17.42 -9.66 7.18
C TRP A 536 -16.52 -8.44 7.40
N ARG A 537 -16.02 -7.82 6.31
CA ARG A 537 -15.21 -6.58 6.40
C ARG A 537 -15.98 -5.42 7.03
N ILE A 538 -17.30 -5.32 6.82
CA ILE A 538 -18.15 -4.32 7.50
C ILE A 538 -18.19 -4.58 9.01
N LEU A 539 -18.50 -5.80 9.44
CA LEU A 539 -18.56 -6.16 10.87
C LEU A 539 -17.18 -5.99 11.55
N GLN A 540 -16.13 -6.52 10.93
CA GLN A 540 -14.74 -6.37 11.40
C GLN A 540 -14.36 -4.89 11.50
N GLY A 541 -14.60 -4.10 10.45
CA GLY A 541 -14.32 -2.67 10.41
C GLY A 541 -15.03 -1.89 11.51
N ILE A 542 -16.31 -2.16 11.75
CA ILE A 542 -17.08 -1.56 12.84
C ILE A 542 -16.47 -1.90 14.21
N TRP A 543 -16.12 -3.16 14.46
CA TRP A 543 -15.60 -3.58 15.77
C TRP A 543 -14.14 -3.17 16.00
N THR A 544 -13.26 -3.29 15.01
CA THR A 544 -11.89 -2.75 15.09
C THR A 544 -11.90 -1.24 15.29
N ASN A 545 -12.76 -0.49 14.59
CA ASN A 545 -12.90 0.96 14.81
C ASN A 545 -13.49 1.28 16.21
N ARG A 546 -14.43 0.47 16.73
CA ARG A 546 -14.95 0.61 18.11
C ARG A 546 -13.84 0.40 19.15
N LEU A 547 -13.02 -0.65 18.99
CA LEU A 547 -11.92 -0.97 19.92
C LEU A 547 -10.80 0.07 19.86
N ARG A 548 -10.30 0.44 18.66
CA ARG A 548 -9.19 1.40 18.50
C ARG A 548 -9.48 2.76 19.12
N ARG A 549 -10.75 3.20 19.17
CA ARG A 549 -11.17 4.45 19.85
C ARG A 549 -11.20 4.37 21.38
N LEU A 550 -11.21 3.17 21.95
CA LEU A 550 -11.10 2.97 23.40
C LEU A 550 -9.63 2.90 23.84
N SER A 551 -8.73 2.50 22.93
CA SER A 551 -7.29 2.45 23.11
C SER A 551 -6.56 3.55 22.31
N ASP A 552 -7.18 4.72 22.15
CA ASP A 552 -6.64 5.79 21.30
C ASP A 552 -5.65 6.66 22.08
N ILE A 553 -4.36 6.50 21.76
CA ILE A 553 -3.24 7.18 22.41
C ILE A 553 -2.61 8.21 21.45
N SER A 554 -3.28 8.54 20.34
CA SER A 554 -2.82 9.55 19.36
C SER A 554 -2.54 10.92 19.97
N TRP A 555 -3.21 11.27 21.07
CA TRP A 555 -2.98 12.50 21.82
C TRP A 555 -1.54 12.65 22.33
N LEU A 556 -0.84 11.57 22.69
CA LEU A 556 0.58 11.64 23.08
C LEU A 556 1.48 12.06 21.91
N LYS A 557 1.22 11.57 20.69
CA LYS A 557 1.95 12.04 19.49
C LYS A 557 1.72 13.54 19.27
N GLY A 558 0.46 13.97 19.39
CA GLY A 558 0.08 15.38 19.25
C GLY A 558 0.74 16.30 20.28
N GLU A 559 0.99 15.81 21.50
CA GLU A 559 1.67 16.56 22.55
C GLU A 559 3.17 16.76 22.27
N ILE A 560 3.84 15.72 21.73
CA ILE A 560 5.26 15.81 21.30
C ILE A 560 5.42 16.86 20.19
N ILE A 561 4.56 16.79 19.17
CA ILE A 561 4.56 17.71 18.03
C ILE A 561 4.27 19.15 18.50
N ARG A 562 3.26 19.35 19.35
CA ARG A 562 2.95 20.66 19.94
C ARG A 562 4.13 21.22 20.74
N GLY A 563 4.74 20.38 21.59
CA GLY A 563 5.93 20.75 22.37
C GLY A 563 7.20 21.03 21.54
N GLN A 564 7.27 20.62 20.27
CA GLN A 564 8.30 21.07 19.33
C GLN A 564 7.91 22.42 18.70
N ILE A 565 6.67 22.58 18.24
CA ILE A 565 6.18 23.82 17.62
C ILE A 565 6.21 24.99 18.62
N ASP A 566 5.84 24.79 19.88
CA ASP A 566 5.86 25.84 20.90
C ASP A 566 7.30 26.22 21.31
N ARG A 567 8.26 25.28 21.25
CA ARG A 567 9.68 25.60 21.35
C ARG A 567 10.16 26.43 20.16
N TRP A 568 9.74 26.10 18.93
CA TRP A 568 10.08 26.87 17.73
C TRP A 568 9.52 28.30 17.78
N ARG A 569 8.26 28.48 18.22
CA ARG A 569 7.64 29.80 18.49
C ARG A 569 8.44 30.63 19.48
N ALA A 570 9.05 30.00 20.49
CA ALA A 570 9.85 30.70 21.50
C ALA A 570 11.23 31.17 20.99
N LEU A 571 11.68 30.76 19.80
CA LEU A 571 12.96 31.18 19.21
C LEU A 571 12.89 32.53 18.48
N ASP A 572 11.76 32.84 17.83
CA ASP A 572 11.52 34.10 17.13
C ASP A 572 10.00 34.40 17.14
N PRO A 573 9.54 35.59 17.59
CA PRO A 573 8.12 35.95 17.58
C PRO A 573 7.45 35.94 16.20
N ARG A 574 8.21 35.85 15.10
CA ARG A 574 7.72 35.72 13.72
C ARG A 574 7.46 34.27 13.30
N ASN A 575 7.86 33.29 14.11
CA ASN A 575 7.67 31.87 13.82
C ASN A 575 6.19 31.46 13.99
N GLN A 576 5.43 31.55 12.91
CA GLN A 576 4.03 31.12 12.83
C GLN A 576 3.87 29.97 11.83
N GLU A 577 3.06 28.99 12.20
CA GLU A 577 2.58 27.92 11.33
C GLU A 577 1.14 27.59 11.75
N ASP A 578 0.22 27.74 10.80
CA ASP A 578 -1.22 27.58 11.02
C ASP A 578 -1.68 26.17 10.64
N GLY A 579 -0.97 25.50 9.72
CA GLY A 579 -1.23 24.14 9.24
C GLY A 579 -0.86 23.01 10.21
N GLN A 580 -0.94 23.24 11.52
CA GLN A 580 -0.44 22.34 12.57
C GLN A 580 -1.05 20.93 12.52
N ILE A 581 -2.27 20.77 12.00
CA ILE A 581 -2.94 19.47 11.81
C ILE A 581 -2.25 18.57 10.77
N CYS A 582 -1.41 19.16 9.91
CA CYS A 582 -0.66 18.49 8.85
C CYS A 582 0.73 18.01 9.29
N ILE A 583 1.19 18.45 10.46
CA ILE A 583 2.55 18.25 10.94
C ILE A 583 2.65 16.87 11.58
N ILE A 584 3.73 16.16 11.25
CA ILE A 584 4.11 14.88 11.86
C ILE A 584 5.56 14.93 12.35
N ASN A 585 5.88 14.15 13.38
CA ASN A 585 7.24 13.94 13.89
C ASN A 585 7.95 12.94 12.98
N GLU A 586 8.42 13.41 11.84
CA GLU A 586 9.26 12.70 10.87
C GLU A 586 10.18 13.70 10.16
N MET A 587 11.26 13.21 9.53
CA MET A 587 12.03 13.95 8.53
C MET A 587 12.01 13.18 7.21
N GLN A 588 11.75 13.85 6.08
CA GLN A 588 11.65 13.21 4.76
C GLN A 588 12.53 13.92 3.72
N ILE A 589 13.51 13.22 3.16
CA ILE A 589 14.40 13.74 2.11
C ILE A 589 14.11 13.09 0.75
N LEU A 590 14.46 13.80 -0.32
CA LEU A 590 14.45 13.27 -1.67
C LEU A 590 15.57 12.22 -1.82
N HIS A 591 15.32 11.17 -2.59
CA HIS A 591 16.25 10.06 -2.80
C HIS A 591 16.23 9.63 -4.27
N ARG A 592 17.29 8.95 -4.77
CA ARG A 592 17.42 8.59 -6.20
C ARG A 592 16.20 7.86 -6.76
N TYR A 593 15.59 6.98 -5.95
CA TYR A 593 14.41 6.19 -6.28
C TYR A 593 13.11 6.72 -5.63
N GLY A 594 13.07 8.01 -5.30
CA GLY A 594 11.89 8.71 -4.78
C GLY A 594 12.24 9.57 -3.57
N TRP A 595 12.04 9.02 -2.37
CA TRP A 595 12.25 9.69 -1.08
C TRP A 595 12.47 8.66 0.03
N ILE A 596 13.04 9.08 1.16
CA ILE A 596 13.20 8.24 2.38
C ILE A 596 12.91 9.04 3.65
N HIS A 597 12.58 8.34 4.73
CA HIS A 597 12.61 8.88 6.09
C HIS A 597 14.06 8.93 6.62
N VAL A 598 14.35 9.82 7.58
CA VAL A 598 15.69 10.10 8.14
C VAL A 598 15.67 10.21 9.66
#